data_AF-A0A0R0DH92-F1
#
_entry.id   AF-A0A0R0DH92-F1
#
_cell.length_a   1.000
_cell.length_b   1.000
_cell.length_c   1.000
_cell.angle_alpha   90.00
_cell.angle_beta   90.00
_cell.angle_gamma   90.00
#
_symmetry.space_group_name_H-M   'P 1'
#
loop_
_entity.id
_entity.type
_entity.pdbx_description
1 polymer ?
#
loop_
_entity_poly.entity_id
_entity_poly.type
_entity_poly.pdbx_seq_one_letter_code
_entity_poly.pdbx_strand_id
1 'polypeptide(L)'
;MHMLLLSLVLGSSGGMDGGAMEGPPPVVLAATRAPRLMIRLQDLEATADAVQRQARLDALMLAAGAPAGARLHWLRPQAAGGELVRLEGVAPAQEAALLQRLSAQPGVLWLERDGRNSIGPGPRLPSVRMEEP
;
A
#
# COMPACT_ATOMS: atom_id res chain seq x y z
N MET A 1 21.05 -28.89 -1.72
CA MET A 1 21.14 -27.95 -0.59
C MET A 1 19.77 -27.92 0.09
N HIS A 2 19.73 -28.39 1.35
CA HIS A 2 18.75 -28.23 2.44
C HIS A 2 17.24 -28.09 2.09
N MET A 3 16.41 -29.14 2.24
CA MET A 3 15.72 -29.64 3.47
C MET A 3 14.54 -28.77 3.96
N LEU A 4 13.30 -29.27 3.85
CA LEU A 4 12.37 -29.71 4.94
C LEU A 4 11.22 -28.68 5.12
N LEU A 5 9.97 -28.97 5.51
CA LEU A 5 9.37 -30.09 6.22
C LEU A 5 7.84 -30.06 5.95
N LEU A 6 7.24 -31.18 5.54
CA LEU A 6 5.79 -31.34 5.36
C LEU A 6 5.23 -31.94 6.66
N SER A 7 4.59 -31.15 7.52
CA SER A 7 3.97 -31.66 8.74
C SER A 7 2.51 -32.05 8.48
N LEU A 8 2.29 -33.33 8.18
CA LEU A 8 1.00 -34.00 8.32
C LEU A 8 0.78 -34.26 9.81
N VAL A 9 -0.22 -33.65 10.44
CA VAL A 9 -0.72 -34.09 11.74
C VAL A 9 -2.03 -34.83 11.52
N LEU A 10 -1.91 -36.16 11.53
CA LEU A 10 -2.98 -37.11 11.75
C LEU A 10 -3.25 -37.14 13.25
N GLY A 11 -4.47 -36.79 13.68
CA GLY A 11 -4.87 -36.83 15.08
C GLY A 11 -6.28 -37.41 15.20
N SER A 12 -6.35 -38.71 15.51
CA SER A 12 -7.55 -39.41 15.98
C SER A 12 -7.98 -38.91 17.36
N SER A 13 -9.28 -39.03 17.66
CA SER A 13 -9.96 -39.24 18.97
C SER A 13 -11.28 -38.46 18.96
N GLY A 14 -12.47 -39.00 19.23
CA GLY A 14 -12.80 -40.09 20.16
C GLY A 14 -12.86 -39.54 21.58
N GLY A 15 -14.03 -39.05 22.03
CA GLY A 15 -14.22 -38.64 23.43
C GLY A 15 -15.34 -37.62 23.63
N MET A 16 -16.40 -38.05 24.31
CA MET A 16 -17.44 -37.22 24.89
C MET A 16 -16.88 -36.46 26.11
N ASP A 17 -17.60 -35.40 26.51
CA ASP A 17 -17.47 -34.59 27.73
C ASP A 17 -16.46 -33.41 27.75
N GLY A 18 -17.04 -32.25 28.08
CA GLY A 18 -16.39 -31.29 28.97
C GLY A 18 -15.53 -30.20 28.33
N GLY A 19 -16.09 -28.98 28.27
CA GLY A 19 -15.32 -27.75 28.14
C GLY A 19 -15.21 -27.25 26.71
N ALA A 20 -16.02 -26.24 26.38
CA ALA A 20 -15.80 -25.40 25.21
C ALA A 20 -14.47 -24.64 25.40
N MET A 21 -13.35 -25.28 25.06
CA MET A 21 -12.12 -24.59 24.73
C MET A 21 -12.38 -23.90 23.40
N GLU A 22 -12.64 -22.60 23.45
CA GLU A 22 -12.49 -21.70 22.31
C GLU A 22 -11.16 -22.05 21.64
N GLY A 23 -11.24 -22.71 20.48
CA GLY A 23 -10.08 -22.86 19.62
C GLY A 23 -9.49 -21.47 19.36
N PRO A 24 -8.17 -21.35 19.14
CA PRO A 24 -7.58 -20.08 18.76
C PRO A 24 -8.42 -19.51 17.60
N PRO A 25 -8.83 -18.23 17.67
CA PRO A 25 -9.67 -17.65 16.64
C PRO A 25 -9.02 -17.93 15.29
N PRO A 26 -9.80 -18.29 14.25
CA PRO A 26 -9.24 -18.42 12.92
C PRO A 26 -8.45 -17.15 12.66
N VAL A 27 -7.16 -17.29 12.33
CA VAL A 27 -6.38 -16.17 11.79
C VAL A 27 -7.10 -15.76 10.52
N VAL A 28 -8.02 -14.81 10.66
CA VAL A 28 -8.55 -14.05 9.54
C VAL A 28 -7.33 -13.29 9.06
N LEU A 29 -6.64 -13.86 8.07
CA LEU A 29 -5.76 -13.12 7.18
C LEU A 29 -6.62 -11.98 6.67
N ALA A 30 -6.57 -10.84 7.36
CA ALA A 30 -7.21 -9.63 6.92
C ALA A 30 -6.68 -9.43 5.51
N ALA A 31 -7.55 -9.60 4.51
CA ALA A 31 -7.21 -9.35 3.13
C ALA A 31 -6.73 -7.90 3.11
N THR A 32 -5.41 -7.73 3.11
CA THR A 32 -4.77 -6.42 3.23
C THR A 32 -5.14 -5.70 1.95
N ARG A 33 -6.19 -4.89 2.03
CA ARG A 33 -6.69 -4.15 0.89
C ARG A 33 -5.52 -3.32 0.36
N ALA A 34 -5.20 -3.53 -0.91
CA ALA A 34 -4.19 -2.80 -1.63
C ALA A 34 -4.32 -1.28 -1.33
N PRO A 35 -3.25 -0.63 -0.86
CA PRO A 35 -3.27 0.76 -0.43
C PRO A 35 -3.69 1.68 -1.57
N ARG A 36 -4.38 2.77 -1.22
CA ARG A 36 -4.75 3.84 -2.14
C ARG A 36 -3.80 5.00 -1.92
N LEU A 37 -3.34 5.57 -3.03
CA LEU A 37 -2.40 6.67 -3.04
C LEU A 37 -3.04 7.83 -3.80
N MET A 38 -2.75 9.04 -3.35
CA MET A 38 -3.04 10.24 -4.12
C MET A 38 -1.72 10.76 -4.67
N ILE A 39 -1.68 10.98 -5.99
CA ILE A 39 -0.48 11.39 -6.70
C ILE A 39 -0.78 12.57 -7.61
N ARG A 40 0.08 13.59 -7.60
CA ARG A 40 0.05 14.68 -8.56
C ARG A 40 1.33 14.66 -9.40
N LEU A 41 1.14 14.61 -10.71
CA LEU A 41 2.20 14.59 -11.70
C LEU A 41 2.14 15.88 -12.52
N GLN A 42 3.29 16.51 -12.79
CA GLN A 42 3.38 17.84 -13.41
C GLN A 42 2.64 17.96 -14.76
N ASP A 43 2.55 16.88 -15.54
CA ASP A 43 2.02 16.87 -16.92
C ASP A 43 0.76 16.02 -17.09
N LEU A 44 0.25 15.42 -16.00
CA LEU A 44 -0.83 14.44 -16.12
C LEU A 44 -2.22 15.12 -16.21
N GLU A 45 -2.36 16.32 -15.65
CA GLU A 45 -3.59 17.13 -15.77
C GLU A 45 -3.90 17.49 -17.24
N ALA A 46 -2.88 17.58 -18.10
CA ALA A 46 -3.03 17.84 -19.54
C ALA A 46 -3.54 16.63 -20.34
N THR A 47 -3.54 15.44 -19.75
CA THR A 47 -3.88 14.19 -20.42
C THR A 47 -5.32 13.80 -20.09
N ALA A 48 -6.27 14.03 -21.01
CA ALA A 48 -7.69 13.67 -20.81
C ALA A 48 -7.95 12.15 -20.90
N ASP A 49 -7.06 11.40 -21.55
CA ASP A 49 -7.24 9.98 -21.88
C ASP A 49 -6.75 9.03 -20.77
N ALA A 50 -7.59 8.04 -20.41
CA ALA A 50 -7.29 7.10 -19.34
C ALA A 50 -6.14 6.14 -19.69
N VAL A 51 -5.97 5.77 -20.96
CA VAL A 51 -4.90 4.85 -21.41
C VAL A 51 -3.55 5.55 -21.29
N GLN A 52 -3.46 6.80 -21.73
CA GLN A 52 -2.26 7.61 -21.58
C GLN A 52 -1.92 7.89 -20.10
N ARG A 53 -2.94 8.14 -19.25
CA ARG A 53 -2.72 8.26 -17.80
C ARG A 53 -2.12 6.99 -17.21
N GLN A 54 -2.67 5.83 -17.56
CA GLN A 54 -2.18 4.54 -17.09
C GLN A 54 -0.74 4.28 -17.56
N ALA A 55 -0.44 4.53 -18.83
CA ALA A 55 0.92 4.38 -19.38
C ALA A 55 1.97 5.26 -18.65
N ARG A 56 1.58 6.47 -18.22
CA ARG A 56 2.45 7.35 -17.43
C ARG A 56 2.70 6.81 -16.03
N LEU A 57 1.68 6.24 -15.38
CA LEU A 57 1.84 5.59 -14.07
C LEU A 57 2.72 4.34 -14.18
N ASP A 58 2.60 3.56 -15.25
CA ASP A 58 3.46 2.40 -15.51
C ASP A 58 4.92 2.82 -15.76
N ALA A 59 5.14 3.87 -16.54
CA ALA A 59 6.48 4.44 -16.76
C ALA A 59 7.10 4.96 -15.45
N LEU A 60 6.30 5.60 -14.59
CA LEU A 60 6.72 6.04 -13.26
C LEU A 60 7.13 4.86 -12.37
N MET A 61 6.35 3.78 -12.37
CA MET A 61 6.66 2.55 -11.62
C MET A 61 7.96 1.90 -12.08
N LEU A 62 8.19 1.85 -13.40
CA LEU A 62 9.42 1.36 -13.97
C LEU A 62 10.63 2.22 -13.55
N ALA A 63 10.50 3.54 -13.65
CA ALA A 63 11.56 4.48 -13.28
C ALA A 63 11.90 4.44 -11.78
N ALA A 64 10.90 4.23 -10.92
CA ALA A 64 11.11 4.05 -9.48
C ALA A 64 11.70 2.69 -9.09
N GLY A 65 11.92 1.78 -10.05
CA GLY A 65 12.43 0.44 -9.80
C GLY A 65 11.46 -0.40 -8.96
N ALA A 66 10.18 -0.37 -9.31
CA ALA A 66 9.16 -1.17 -8.67
C ALA A 66 9.43 -2.68 -8.84
N PRO A 67 9.11 -3.51 -7.84
CA PRO A 67 9.30 -4.95 -7.94
C PRO A 67 8.41 -5.57 -9.01
N ALA A 68 8.81 -6.75 -9.51
CA ALA A 68 8.04 -7.47 -10.51
C ALA A 68 6.61 -7.76 -10.02
N GLY A 69 5.60 -7.38 -10.83
CA GLY A 69 4.19 -7.51 -10.50
C GLY A 69 3.59 -6.33 -9.73
N ALA A 70 4.39 -5.33 -9.34
CA ALA A 70 3.88 -4.11 -8.76
C ALA A 70 3.30 -3.16 -9.81
N ARG A 71 2.12 -2.59 -9.54
CA ARG A 71 1.45 -1.66 -10.45
C ARG A 71 0.68 -0.57 -9.73
N LEU A 72 0.59 0.60 -10.35
CA LEU A 72 -0.33 1.66 -9.97
C LEU A 72 -1.53 1.61 -10.91
N HIS A 73 -2.70 1.31 -10.38
CA HIS A 73 -3.95 1.31 -11.13
C HIS A 73 -4.68 2.63 -10.93
N TRP A 74 -4.92 3.35 -12.02
CA TRP A 74 -5.70 4.58 -11.97
C TRP A 74 -7.14 4.31 -11.54
N LEU A 75 -7.68 5.10 -10.61
CA LEU A 75 -9.07 4.97 -10.15
C LEU A 75 -9.95 6.10 -10.66
N ARG A 76 -9.54 7.35 -10.39
CA ARG A 76 -10.31 8.55 -10.74
C ARG A 76 -9.48 9.82 -10.52
N PRO A 77 -9.86 10.95 -11.13
CA PRO A 77 -9.32 12.24 -10.76
C PRO A 77 -9.81 12.68 -9.37
N GLN A 78 -9.03 13.52 -8.71
CA GLN A 78 -9.34 14.16 -7.43
C GLN A 78 -9.46 15.68 -7.63
N ALA A 79 -10.39 16.30 -6.91
CA ALA A 79 -10.76 17.71 -7.08
C ALA A 79 -9.60 18.70 -6.85
N ALA A 80 -8.54 18.29 -6.17
CA ALA A 80 -7.35 19.11 -5.89
C ALA A 80 -6.26 19.03 -6.99
N GLY A 81 -6.60 18.57 -8.20
CA GLY A 81 -5.63 18.46 -9.31
C GLY A 81 -4.67 17.28 -9.17
N GLY A 82 -5.06 16.25 -8.40
CA GLY A 82 -4.32 15.00 -8.24
C GLY A 82 -5.13 13.81 -8.74
N GLU A 83 -4.49 12.65 -8.82
CA GLU A 83 -5.11 11.39 -9.20
C GLU A 83 -5.15 10.44 -8.01
N LEU A 84 -6.26 9.71 -7.90
CA LEU A 84 -6.37 8.63 -6.95
C LEU A 84 -6.02 7.32 -7.65
N VAL A 85 -5.02 6.63 -7.12
CA VAL A 85 -4.51 5.37 -7.67
C VAL A 85 -4.50 4.27 -6.60
N ARG A 86 -4.48 3.02 -7.02
CA ARG A 86 -4.31 1.85 -6.14
C ARG A 86 -2.96 1.23 -6.41
N LEU A 87 -2.17 0.99 -5.37
CA LEU A 87 -0.91 0.28 -5.49
C LEU A 87 -1.13 -1.21 -5.19
N GLU A 88 -0.77 -2.06 -6.15
CA GLU A 88 -0.93 -3.51 -6.07
C GLU A 88 0.41 -4.21 -6.27
N GLY A 89 0.49 -5.47 -5.85
CA GLY A 89 1.68 -6.32 -6.06
C GLY A 89 2.91 -5.92 -5.24
N VAL A 90 2.74 -5.08 -4.21
CA VAL A 90 3.82 -4.65 -3.32
C VAL A 90 3.61 -5.22 -1.92
N ALA A 91 4.63 -5.88 -1.38
CA ALA A 91 4.61 -6.35 -0.01
C ALA A 91 4.58 -5.16 0.98
N PRO A 92 3.84 -5.21 2.09
CA PRO A 92 3.77 -4.11 3.06
C PRO A 92 5.13 -3.60 3.54
N ALA A 93 6.11 -4.49 3.71
CA ALA A 93 7.47 -4.13 4.11
C ALA A 93 8.25 -3.33 3.05
N GLN A 94 7.88 -3.44 1.77
CA GLN A 94 8.53 -2.74 0.65
C GLN A 94 7.82 -1.45 0.26
N GLU A 95 6.59 -1.25 0.75
CA GLU A 95 5.73 -0.13 0.39
C GLU A 95 6.42 1.21 0.68
N ALA A 96 6.89 1.44 1.91
CA ALA A 96 7.51 2.70 2.31
C ALA A 96 8.72 3.07 1.43
N ALA A 97 9.60 2.09 1.14
CA ALA A 97 10.76 2.30 0.28
C ALA A 97 10.36 2.59 -1.17
N LEU A 98 9.28 1.97 -1.67
CA LEU A 98 8.75 2.28 -2.99
C LEU A 98 8.14 3.69 -3.03
N LEU A 99 7.33 4.07 -2.04
CA LEU A 99 6.71 5.40 -1.97
C LEU A 99 7.77 6.50 -1.91
N GLN A 100 8.86 6.28 -1.18
CA GLN A 100 10.00 7.20 -1.15
C GLN A 100 10.65 7.36 -2.53
N ARG A 101 10.88 6.25 -3.24
CA ARG A 101 11.45 6.29 -4.60
C ARG A 101 10.52 6.93 -5.62
N LEU A 102 9.20 6.69 -5.50
CA LEU A 102 8.18 7.33 -6.33
C LEU A 102 8.15 8.84 -6.08
N SER A 103 8.12 9.27 -4.82
CA SER A 103 8.12 10.70 -4.46
C SER A 103 9.36 11.44 -4.96
N ALA A 104 10.50 10.73 -5.08
CA ALA A 104 11.74 11.28 -5.63
C ALA A 104 11.81 11.31 -7.17
N GLN A 105 10.80 10.79 -7.88
CA GLN A 105 10.83 10.77 -9.35
C GLN A 105 10.65 12.18 -9.94
N PRO A 106 11.37 12.50 -11.02
CA PRO A 106 11.16 13.76 -11.73
C PRO A 106 9.72 13.84 -12.23
N GLY A 107 9.06 14.95 -11.91
CA GLY A 107 7.68 15.22 -12.29
C GLY A 107 6.61 14.73 -11.33
N VAL A 108 6.97 14.06 -10.22
CA VAL A 108 6.06 13.90 -9.09
C VAL A 108 6.07 15.19 -8.28
N LEU A 109 4.97 15.93 -8.33
CA LEU A 109 4.80 17.15 -7.54
C LEU A 109 4.40 16.83 -6.10
N TRP A 110 3.63 15.75 -5.93
CA TRP A 110 3.11 15.34 -4.64
C TRP A 110 2.64 13.89 -4.64
N LEU A 111 2.85 13.20 -3.53
CA LEU A 111 2.44 11.82 -3.32
C LEU A 111 2.11 11.60 -1.85
N GLU A 112 0.91 11.08 -1.56
CA GLU A 112 0.50 10.68 -0.22
C GLU A 112 -0.34 9.39 -0.21
N ARG A 113 -0.46 8.75 0.95
CA ARG A 113 -1.45 7.68 1.15
C ARG A 113 -2.81 8.31 1.38
N ASP A 114 -3.87 7.79 0.74
CA ASP A 114 -5.25 8.19 1.03
C ASP A 114 -5.59 7.77 2.46
N GLY A 115 -5.51 8.73 3.40
CA GLY A 115 -5.61 8.53 4.84
C GLY A 115 -6.95 7.99 5.35
N ARG A 116 -7.93 7.72 4.46
CA ARG A 116 -9.18 7.04 4.83
C ARG A 116 -8.98 5.60 5.34
N ASN A 117 -7.75 5.09 5.33
CA ASN A 117 -7.41 3.79 5.89
C ASN A 117 -6.44 3.84 7.10
N SER A 118 -6.25 5.01 7.73
CA SER A 118 -5.33 5.16 8.86
C SER A 118 -5.94 5.96 10.01
N ILE A 119 -6.66 5.27 10.91
CA ILE A 119 -6.73 5.71 12.31
C ILE A 119 -5.38 5.32 12.93
N GLY A 120 -4.41 6.24 12.86
CA GLY A 120 -3.08 6.11 13.45
C GLY A 120 -2.49 7.52 13.64
N PRO A 121 -1.59 7.72 14.62
CA PRO A 121 -1.17 9.06 15.02
C PRO A 121 -0.52 9.77 13.84
N GLY A 122 -1.12 10.89 13.44
CA GLY A 122 -0.67 11.72 12.33
C GLY A 122 0.76 12.23 12.53
N PRO A 123 1.39 12.75 11.46
CA PRO A 123 2.74 13.29 11.53
C PRO A 123 2.84 14.32 12.64
N ARG A 124 3.82 14.16 13.55
CA ARG A 124 4.13 15.18 14.55
C ARG A 124 4.61 16.42 13.80
N LEU A 125 3.82 17.49 13.83
CA LEU A 125 4.27 18.81 13.42
C LEU A 125 5.52 19.17 14.26
N PRO A 126 6.57 19.75 13.65
CA PRO A 126 7.66 20.31 14.43
C PRO A 126 7.09 21.39 15.34
N SER A 127 7.29 21.25 16.66
CA SER A 127 6.97 22.28 17.63
C SER A 127 7.80 23.52 17.30
N VAL A 128 7.20 24.49 16.60
CA VAL A 128 7.78 25.82 16.49
C VAL A 128 7.80 26.41 17.91
N ARG A 129 8.98 26.50 18.50
CA ARG A 129 9.20 27.42 19.62
C ARG A 129 9.03 28.81 19.04
N MET A 130 7.94 29.49 19.38
CA MET A 130 7.92 30.94 19.28
C MET A 130 8.84 31.45 20.39
N GLU A 131 10.04 31.89 20.03
CA GLU A 131 10.76 32.87 20.85
C GLU A 131 9.99 34.18 20.70
N GLU A 132 9.36 34.60 21.79
CA GLU A 132 8.76 35.93 21.93
C GLU A 132 9.87 36.97 22.14
N PRO A 133 9.76 38.18 21.56
CA PRO A 133 10.68 39.29 21.79
C PRO A 133 10.51 39.97 23.16
#